data_AF-U4UCM1-F1
#
_entry.id   AF-U4UCM1-F1
#
_cell.length_a   1.000
_cell.length_b   1.000
_cell.length_c   1.000
_cell.angle_alpha   90.00
_cell.angle_beta   90.00
_cell.angle_gamma   90.00
#
_symmetry.space_group_name_H-M   'P 1'
#
loop_
_entity.id
_entity.type
_entity.pdbx_description
1 polymer ?
#
loop_
_entity_poly.entity_id
_entity_poly.type
_entity_poly.pdbx_seq_one_letter_code
_entity_poly.pdbx_strand_id
1 'polypeptide(L)'
;GKHLQANVNAGIIISNQSLVLQGVSRSTAGNYTCVGYNLEGEGESNSFYLNVLYTPTCKPNQTRIYGVAKQERAEIVCQVDANPPEVQFKWTFNNSADSVDVAQSHIAKSGTSSIVTYTPMTELDYGTLLCYAANKIGMQRVPCVFHIIAAANTEELPVKLGETKVALNGRK
;
A
#
# COMPACT_ATOMS: atom_id res chain seq x y z
N GLY A 1 -18.45 -2.90 24.90
CA GLY A 1 -17.25 -3.50 24.27
C GLY A 1 -17.49 -4.98 23.99
N LYS A 2 -16.52 -5.70 23.44
CA LYS A 2 -16.58 -7.17 23.31
C LYS A 2 -15.80 -7.79 24.48
N HIS A 3 -16.44 -8.66 25.26
CA HIS A 3 -15.73 -9.39 26.32
C HIS A 3 -14.73 -10.38 25.72
N LEU A 4 -13.51 -10.36 26.25
CA LEU A 4 -12.47 -11.32 25.89
C LEU A 4 -12.66 -12.58 26.73
N GLN A 5 -12.67 -13.73 26.05
CA GLN A 5 -12.71 -15.04 26.68
C GLN A 5 -11.31 -15.64 26.66
N ALA A 6 -10.94 -16.35 27.72
CA ALA A 6 -9.68 -17.07 27.77
C ALA A 6 -9.62 -18.08 26.61
N ASN A 7 -8.55 -18.00 25.82
CA ASN A 7 -8.31 -18.87 24.69
C ASN A 7 -6.80 -18.96 24.45
N VAL A 8 -6.18 -19.98 25.05
CA VAL A 8 -4.73 -20.19 25.00
C VAL A 8 -4.24 -20.38 23.56
N ASN A 9 -5.03 -21.05 22.71
CA ASN A 9 -4.68 -21.26 21.30
C ASN A 9 -4.69 -19.94 20.51
N ALA A 10 -5.51 -18.98 20.90
CA ALA A 10 -5.54 -17.64 20.33
C ALA A 10 -4.59 -16.65 21.04
N GLY A 11 -3.76 -17.13 21.98
CA GLY A 11 -2.83 -16.31 22.74
C GLY A 11 -3.48 -15.41 23.80
N ILE A 12 -4.73 -15.67 24.20
CA ILE A 12 -5.46 -14.91 25.22
C ILE A 12 -5.46 -15.72 26.52
N ILE A 13 -4.66 -15.31 27.49
CA ILE A 13 -4.55 -15.97 28.79
C ILE A 13 -5.07 -15.02 29.86
N ILE A 14 -6.10 -15.45 30.59
CA ILE A 14 -6.68 -14.70 31.70
C ILE A 14 -6.43 -15.51 32.97
N SER A 15 -5.73 -14.92 33.93
CA SER A 15 -5.45 -15.53 35.23
C SER A 15 -5.66 -14.52 36.33
N ASN A 16 -6.64 -14.78 37.18
CA ASN A 16 -7.04 -13.86 38.26
C ASN A 16 -7.32 -12.44 37.72
N GLN A 17 -6.45 -11.47 38.02
CA GLN A 17 -6.55 -10.06 37.62
C GLN A 17 -5.60 -9.69 36.48
N SER A 18 -5.01 -10.68 35.80
CA SER A 18 -4.02 -10.47 34.74
C SER A 18 -4.53 -10.98 33.39
N LEU A 19 -4.34 -10.16 32.36
CA LEU A 19 -4.52 -10.51 30.95
C LEU A 19 -3.16 -10.54 30.26
N VAL A 20 -2.84 -11.67 29.63
CA VAL A 20 -1.66 -11.82 28.77
C VAL A 20 -2.13 -12.06 27.34
N LEU A 21 -1.61 -11.25 26.41
CA LEU A 21 -1.86 -11.36 24.98
C LEU A 21 -0.55 -11.76 24.28
N GLN A 22 -0.54 -12.91 23.63
CA GLN A 22 0.59 -13.43 22.86
C GLN A 22 0.34 -13.26 21.36
N GLY A 23 1.41 -13.01 20.59
CA GLY A 23 1.28 -12.83 19.14
C GLY A 23 0.46 -11.60 18.74
N VAL A 24 0.59 -10.51 19.50
CA VAL A 24 -0.13 -9.26 19.23
C VAL A 24 0.13 -8.76 17.82
N SER A 25 -0.89 -8.18 17.21
CA SER A 25 -0.83 -7.61 15.87
C SER A 25 -1.58 -6.28 15.86
N ARG A 26 -1.52 -5.53 14.75
CA ARG A 26 -2.22 -4.24 14.67
C ARG A 26 -3.72 -4.32 14.95
N SER A 27 -4.36 -5.47 14.75
CA SER A 27 -5.79 -5.68 15.06
C SER A 27 -6.06 -5.90 16.55
N THR A 28 -5.03 -6.16 17.35
CA THR A 28 -5.14 -6.27 18.82
C THR A 28 -5.01 -4.91 19.50
N ALA A 29 -4.63 -3.86 18.78
CA ALA A 29 -4.60 -2.51 19.32
C ALA A 29 -6.02 -2.02 19.65
N GLY A 30 -6.15 -1.28 20.73
CA GLY A 30 -7.45 -0.77 21.16
C GLY A 30 -7.51 -0.45 22.65
N ASN A 31 -8.70 -0.06 23.09
CA ASN A 31 -8.99 0.19 24.50
C ASN A 31 -9.40 -1.10 25.21
N TYR A 32 -8.79 -1.33 26.36
CA TYR A 32 -9.06 -2.47 27.25
C TYR A 32 -9.51 -1.94 28.60
N THR A 33 -10.55 -2.57 29.15
CA THR A 33 -11.03 -2.34 30.52
C THR A 33 -11.12 -3.68 31.24
N CYS A 34 -10.91 -3.65 32.56
CA CYS A 34 -11.21 -4.78 33.41
C CYS A 34 -12.66 -4.64 33.90
N VAL A 35 -13.44 -5.72 33.83
CA VAL A 35 -14.81 -5.76 34.34
C VAL A 35 -14.85 -6.73 35.51
N GLY A 36 -15.20 -6.23 36.68
CA GLY A 36 -15.45 -7.03 37.88
C GLY A 36 -16.93 -7.06 38.19
N TYR A 37 -17.44 -8.16 38.71
CA TYR A 37 -18.84 -8.30 39.09
C TYR A 37 -18.97 -8.89 40.50
N ASN A 38 -19.96 -8.42 41.24
CA ASN A 38 -20.39 -8.98 42.52
C ASN A 38 -21.93 -8.98 42.62
N LEU A 39 -22.49 -9.27 43.80
CA LEU A 39 -23.95 -9.31 43.99
C LEU A 39 -24.63 -7.96 43.79
N GLU A 40 -23.89 -6.85 43.90
CA GLU A 40 -24.41 -5.48 43.74
C GLU A 40 -24.34 -4.99 42.29
N GLY A 41 -23.62 -5.69 41.40
CA GLY A 41 -23.55 -5.39 39.97
C GLY A 41 -22.16 -5.51 39.37
N GLU A 42 -21.98 -4.87 38.21
CA GLU A 42 -20.71 -4.81 37.47
C GLU A 42 -20.03 -3.45 37.65
N GLY A 43 -18.71 -3.44 37.73
CA GLY A 43 -17.87 -2.26 37.72
C GLY A 43 -16.77 -2.38 36.67
N GLU A 44 -16.49 -1.28 35.96
CA GLU A 44 -15.40 -1.21 34.98
C GLU A 44 -14.22 -0.38 35.52
N SER A 45 -12.99 -0.80 35.22
CA SER A 45 -11.79 -0.01 35.48
C SER A 45 -11.68 1.19 34.53
N ASN A 46 -10.70 2.06 34.78
CA ASN A 46 -10.27 3.02 33.75
C ASN A 46 -9.80 2.29 32.48
N SER A 47 -9.98 2.93 31.33
CA SER A 47 -9.55 2.40 30.04
C SER A 47 -8.03 2.50 29.87
N PHE A 48 -7.43 1.42 29.37
CA PHE A 48 -6.03 1.34 28.96
C PHE A 48 -5.95 1.14 27.44
N TYR A 49 -5.25 2.02 26.73
CA TYR A 49 -5.05 1.90 25.29
C TYR A 49 -3.78 1.10 24.97
N LEU A 50 -3.96 -0.12 24.45
CA LEU A 50 -2.86 -0.93 23.94
C LEU A 50 -2.45 -0.44 22.54
N ASN A 51 -1.32 0.26 22.46
CA ASN A 51 -0.73 0.70 21.20
C ASN A 51 0.23 -0.35 20.63
N VAL A 52 -0.10 -0.96 19.49
CA VAL A 52 0.78 -1.92 18.81
C VAL A 52 1.54 -1.22 17.69
N LEU A 53 2.86 -1.17 17.81
CA LEU A 53 3.77 -0.59 16.82
C LEU A 53 4.13 -1.64 15.75
N TYR A 54 4.29 -1.23 14.49
CA TYR A 54 4.59 -2.12 13.37
C TYR A 54 5.37 -1.40 12.26
N THR A 55 6.12 -2.17 11.47
CA THR A 55 6.82 -1.67 10.28
C THR A 55 5.85 -1.23 9.19
N PRO A 56 6.21 -0.26 8.33
CA PRO A 56 5.33 0.20 7.27
C PRO A 56 4.83 -0.92 6.33
N THR A 57 3.59 -0.80 5.87
CA THR A 57 2.97 -1.69 4.87
C THR A 57 2.30 -0.89 3.77
N CYS A 58 2.25 -1.40 2.53
CA CYS A 58 1.57 -0.69 1.45
C CYS A 58 0.09 -0.48 1.76
N LYS A 59 -0.41 0.74 1.56
CA LYS A 59 -1.86 0.94 1.53
C LYS A 59 -2.49 0.15 0.38
N PRO A 60 -3.69 -0.43 0.57
CA PRO A 60 -4.43 -1.04 -0.52
C PRO A 60 -4.89 0.01 -1.54
N ASN A 61 -5.32 -0.44 -2.73
CA ASN A 61 -6.00 0.40 -3.74
C ASN A 61 -5.19 1.59 -4.29
N GLN A 62 -3.87 1.49 -4.29
CA GLN A 62 -3.00 2.44 -5.00
C GLN A 62 -2.91 2.08 -6.48
N THR A 63 -2.75 3.06 -7.38
CA THR A 63 -2.43 2.81 -8.79
C THR A 63 -1.11 2.04 -8.88
N ARG A 64 -1.14 0.87 -9.54
CA ARG A 64 0.03 -0.02 -9.67
C ARG A 64 0.68 0.00 -11.04
N ILE A 65 -0.04 0.45 -12.06
CA ILE A 65 0.42 0.45 -13.44
C ILE A 65 0.24 1.86 -13.98
N TYR A 66 1.32 2.42 -14.51
CA TYR A 66 1.36 3.75 -15.11
C TYR A 66 1.78 3.60 -16.56
N GLY A 67 0.87 3.94 -17.48
CA GLY A 67 1.20 4.14 -18.89
C GLY A 67 1.78 5.53 -19.08
N VAL A 68 3.05 5.62 -19.46
CA VAL A 68 3.77 6.89 -19.60
C VAL A 68 4.38 6.94 -20.98
N ALA A 69 4.20 8.04 -21.72
CA ALA A 69 4.85 8.20 -23.01
C ALA A 69 6.35 8.48 -22.83
N LYS A 70 7.14 8.18 -23.86
CA LYS A 70 8.57 8.50 -23.88
C LYS A 70 8.75 10.02 -23.72
N GLN A 71 9.69 10.43 -22.88
CA GLN A 71 9.97 11.82 -22.49
C GLN A 71 8.84 12.52 -21.72
N GLU A 72 7.76 11.82 -21.37
CA GLU A 72 6.69 12.36 -20.54
C GLU A 72 7.04 12.25 -19.06
N ARG A 73 6.69 13.27 -18.28
CA ARG A 73 6.88 13.26 -16.83
C ARG A 73 5.67 12.64 -16.14
N ALA A 74 5.90 11.63 -15.32
CA ALA A 74 4.91 11.00 -14.46
C ALA A 74 5.25 11.16 -12.98
N GLU A 75 4.22 11.25 -12.14
CA GLU A 75 4.34 11.25 -10.68
C GLU A 75 3.78 9.96 -10.12
N ILE A 76 4.65 9.16 -9.49
CA ILE A 76 4.29 7.85 -8.95
C ILE A 76 4.17 7.99 -7.43
N VAL A 77 2.97 7.73 -6.93
CA VAL A 77 2.63 7.96 -5.52
C VAL A 77 2.68 6.64 -4.75
N CYS A 78 3.50 6.60 -3.70
CA CYS A 78 3.58 5.51 -2.74
C CYS A 78 3.07 5.95 -1.37
N GLN A 79 2.03 5.28 -0.91
CA GLN A 79 1.43 5.48 0.40
C GLN A 79 1.58 4.22 1.25
N VAL A 80 2.00 4.42 2.50
CA VAL A 80 2.15 3.35 3.48
C VAL A 80 1.27 3.57 4.71
N ASP A 81 0.88 2.47 5.33
CA ASP A 81 0.31 2.39 6.67
C ASP A 81 1.43 2.03 7.64
N ALA A 82 1.66 2.86 8.66
CA ALA A 82 2.79 2.74 9.57
C ALA A 82 2.45 3.26 10.97
N ASN A 83 2.94 2.57 11.99
CA ASN A 83 2.89 3.03 13.37
C ASN A 83 4.22 2.74 14.08
N PRO A 84 5.02 3.75 14.44
CA PRO A 84 4.76 5.19 14.33
C PRO A 84 4.73 5.72 12.88
N PRO A 85 4.13 6.91 12.65
CA PRO A 85 3.93 7.48 11.31
C PRO A 85 5.19 8.15 10.74
N GLU A 86 6.24 8.37 11.54
CA GLU A 86 7.50 8.93 11.04
C GLU A 86 8.23 7.89 10.19
N VAL A 87 8.19 8.08 8.86
CA VAL A 87 8.75 7.16 7.89
C VAL A 87 9.82 7.81 7.01
N GLN A 88 10.81 7.00 6.61
CA GLN A 88 11.78 7.31 5.57
C GLN A 88 11.48 6.46 4.35
N PHE A 89 11.72 7.01 3.16
CA PHE A 89 11.44 6.34 1.89
C PHE A 89 12.72 6.12 1.08
N LYS A 90 12.76 5.00 0.38
CA LYS A 90 13.76 4.66 -0.63
C LYS A 90 13.04 4.14 -1.86
N TRP A 91 13.47 4.59 -3.03
CA TRP A 91 12.97 4.10 -4.32
C TRP A 91 14.10 3.44 -5.09
N THR A 92 13.80 2.30 -5.71
CA THR A 92 14.70 1.64 -6.66
C THR A 92 13.95 1.40 -7.97
N PHE A 93 14.62 1.56 -9.09
CA PHE A 93 14.14 1.15 -10.39
C PHE A 93 14.77 -0.19 -10.78
N ASN A 94 13.98 -1.09 -11.34
CA ASN A 94 14.41 -2.43 -11.76
C ASN A 94 13.83 -2.74 -13.14
N ASN A 95 14.69 -3.15 -14.06
CA ASN A 95 14.34 -3.70 -15.36
C ASN A 95 15.10 -5.03 -15.59
N SER A 96 15.02 -5.60 -16.80
CA SER A 96 15.70 -6.86 -17.12
C SER A 96 17.25 -6.77 -17.11
N ALA A 97 17.80 -5.56 -17.17
CA ALA A 97 19.24 -5.33 -17.28
C ALA A 97 19.89 -4.92 -15.95
N ASP A 98 19.20 -4.14 -15.11
CA ASP A 98 19.78 -3.52 -13.92
C ASP A 98 18.74 -3.21 -12.83
N SER A 99 19.24 -2.98 -11.62
CA SER A 99 18.48 -2.49 -10.46
C SER A 99 19.25 -1.35 -9.79
N VAL A 100 18.72 -0.14 -9.91
CA VAL A 100 19.40 1.10 -9.47
C VAL A 100 18.59 1.88 -8.45
N ASP A 101 19.28 2.55 -7.53
CA ASP A 101 18.66 3.47 -6.59
C ASP A 101 18.24 4.76 -7.30
N VAL A 102 17.01 5.22 -7.08
CA VAL A 102 16.53 6.50 -7.62
C VAL A 102 17.12 7.64 -6.79
N ALA A 103 17.68 8.65 -7.45
CA ALA A 103 18.31 9.77 -6.77
C ALA A 103 17.28 10.58 -5.95
N GLN A 104 17.71 11.05 -4.76
CA GLN A 104 16.85 11.76 -3.80
C GLN A 104 16.27 13.07 -4.36
N SER A 105 16.89 13.66 -5.39
CA SER A 105 16.37 14.85 -6.09
C SER A 105 15.04 14.60 -6.80
N HIS A 106 14.71 13.35 -7.13
CA HIS A 106 13.45 12.98 -7.78
C HIS A 106 12.36 12.57 -6.78
N ILE A 107 12.66 12.57 -5.48
CA ILE A 107 11.80 12.00 -4.44
C ILE A 107 11.31 13.13 -3.54
N ALA A 108 9.99 13.31 -3.50
CA ALA A 108 9.31 14.11 -2.49
C ALA A 108 8.69 13.19 -1.43
N LYS A 109 8.61 13.66 -0.19
CA LYS A 109 7.93 12.96 0.92
C LYS A 109 7.02 13.90 1.70
N SER A 110 5.90 13.37 2.15
CA SER A 110 4.95 14.06 3.03
C SER A 110 4.27 13.03 3.93
N GLY A 111 4.63 13.04 5.22
CA GLY A 111 4.14 12.06 6.19
C GLY A 111 4.40 10.62 5.73
N THR A 112 3.33 9.82 5.66
CA THR A 112 3.36 8.42 5.18
C THR A 112 3.17 8.27 3.67
N SER A 113 3.45 9.33 2.91
CA SER A 113 3.40 9.33 1.44
C SER A 113 4.74 9.78 0.87
N SER A 114 5.14 9.17 -0.25
CA SER A 114 6.26 9.60 -1.08
C SER A 114 5.85 9.63 -2.53
N ILE A 115 6.36 10.62 -3.26
CA ILE A 115 6.14 10.78 -4.69
C ILE A 115 7.51 10.72 -5.36
N VAL A 116 7.64 9.89 -6.39
CA VAL A 116 8.80 9.92 -7.28
C VAL A 116 8.40 10.49 -8.63
N THR A 117 9.13 11.51 -9.08
CA THR A 117 8.97 12.09 -10.41
C THR A 117 9.85 11.31 -11.39
N TYR A 118 9.22 10.60 -12.32
CA TYR A 118 9.88 9.69 -13.25
C TYR A 118 9.62 10.10 -14.71
N THR A 119 10.63 10.02 -15.56
CA THR A 119 10.55 10.37 -16.99
C THR A 119 11.32 9.32 -17.79
N PRO A 120 10.66 8.40 -18.51
CA PRO A 120 11.34 7.40 -19.32
C PRO A 120 11.95 8.06 -20.56
N MET A 121 13.26 7.88 -20.78
CA MET A 121 13.99 8.51 -21.89
C MET A 121 14.28 7.53 -23.03
N THR A 122 14.39 6.25 -22.69
CA THR A 122 14.70 5.13 -23.59
C THR A 122 13.78 3.94 -23.30
N GLU A 123 13.75 2.95 -24.18
CA GLU A 123 12.95 1.74 -23.97
C GLU A 123 13.39 0.94 -22.72
N LEU A 124 14.65 1.11 -22.28
CA LEU A 124 15.17 0.48 -21.07
C LEU A 124 14.68 1.18 -19.79
N ASP A 125 14.09 2.37 -19.89
CA ASP A 125 13.53 3.08 -18.74
C ASP A 125 12.08 2.63 -18.42
N TYR A 126 11.53 1.68 -19.18
CA TYR A 126 10.31 0.98 -18.79
C TYR A 126 10.64 -0.23 -17.92
N GLY A 127 9.88 -0.41 -16.84
CA GLY A 127 10.22 -1.38 -15.82
C GLY A 127 9.41 -1.21 -14.55
N THR A 128 10.05 -1.50 -13.42
CA THR A 128 9.38 -1.55 -12.12
C THR A 128 10.05 -0.62 -11.13
N LEU A 129 9.28 0.29 -10.55
CA LEU A 129 9.68 1.07 -9.39
C LEU A 129 9.26 0.36 -8.10
N LEU A 130 10.20 0.21 -7.18
CA LEU A 130 9.99 -0.37 -5.86
C LEU A 130 10.15 0.72 -4.81
N CYS A 131 9.07 0.99 -4.08
CA CYS A 131 9.06 1.89 -2.94
C CYS A 131 9.21 1.09 -1.65
N TYR A 132 10.26 1.40 -0.89
CA TYR A 132 10.47 0.91 0.46
C TYR A 132 10.26 2.04 1.46
N ALA A 133 9.56 1.72 2.55
CA ALA A 133 9.44 2.61 3.70
C ALA A 133 10.02 1.97 4.96
N ALA A 134 10.58 2.79 5.85
CA ALA A 134 11.05 2.36 7.16
C ALA A 134 10.63 3.35 8.24
N ASN A 135 10.19 2.84 9.39
CA ASN A 135 10.03 3.63 10.62
C ASN A 135 10.99 3.09 11.70
N LYS A 136 10.89 3.60 12.93
CA LYS A 136 11.76 3.16 14.04
C LYS A 136 11.64 1.68 14.41
N ILE A 137 10.56 1.00 13.99
CA ILE A 137 10.36 -0.43 14.22
C ILE A 137 11.15 -1.26 13.21
N GLY A 138 11.34 -0.73 12.00
CA GLY A 138 12.13 -1.36 10.96
C GLY A 138 11.64 -1.03 9.55
N MET A 139 12.28 -1.70 8.60
CA MET A 139 12.00 -1.58 7.18
C MET A 139 10.85 -2.50 6.77
N GLN A 140 10.05 -2.01 5.82
CA GLN A 140 9.00 -2.78 5.16
C GLN A 140 9.55 -4.07 4.54
N ARG A 141 8.94 -5.22 4.88
CA ARG A 141 9.35 -6.55 4.38
C ARG A 141 9.07 -6.74 2.88
N VAL A 142 7.96 -6.19 2.38
CA VAL A 142 7.53 -6.32 0.98
C VAL A 142 7.31 -4.91 0.43
N PRO A 143 8.12 -4.43 -0.55
CA PRO A 143 7.99 -3.08 -1.10
C PRO A 143 6.66 -2.87 -1.82
N CYS A 144 6.29 -1.61 -1.98
CA CYS A 144 5.22 -1.25 -2.91
C CYS A 144 5.77 -1.28 -4.33
N VAL A 145 5.15 -2.11 -5.17
CA VAL A 145 5.55 -2.34 -6.56
C VAL A 145 4.70 -1.48 -7.49
N PHE A 146 5.35 -0.81 -8.45
CA PHE A 146 4.71 0.02 -9.47
C PHE A 146 5.35 -0.27 -10.83
N HIS A 147 4.53 -0.54 -11.85
CA HIS A 147 4.99 -0.83 -13.20
C HIS A 147 4.84 0.40 -14.09
N ILE A 148 5.92 0.79 -14.74
CA ILE A 148 5.97 1.86 -15.74
C ILE A 148 6.01 1.19 -17.10
N ILE A 149 4.94 1.34 -17.87
CA ILE A 149 4.79 0.77 -19.20
C ILE A 149 4.67 1.89 -20.23
N ALA A 150 5.11 1.62 -21.46
CA ALA A 150 4.91 2.55 -22.55
C ALA A 150 3.40 2.79 -22.77
N ALA A 151 2.99 4.06 -22.80
CA ALA A 151 1.64 4.40 -23.25
C ALA A 151 1.48 4.01 -24.72
N ALA A 152 0.35 3.42 -25.09
CA ALA A 152 0.07 3.10 -26.48
C ALA A 152 -0.14 4.40 -27.28
N ASN A 153 0.61 4.58 -28.37
CA ASN A 153 0.40 5.68 -29.30
C ASN A 153 -0.94 5.45 -30.02
N THR A 154 -1.97 6.25 -29.74
CA THR A 154 -3.25 6.21 -30.46
C THR A 154 -3.14 6.67 -31.92
N GLU A 155 -1.96 7.12 -32.37
CA GLU A 155 -1.72 7.59 -33.74
C GLU A 155 -1.43 6.46 -34.76
N GLU A 156 -1.23 5.20 -34.32
CA GLU A 156 -0.92 4.07 -35.22
C GLU A 156 -2.08 3.09 -35.44
N LEU A 157 -3.34 3.46 -35.18
CA LEU A 157 -4.46 2.63 -35.66
C LEU A 157 -4.58 2.84 -37.18
N PRO A 158 -4.28 1.83 -38.03
CA PRO A 158 -4.54 1.97 -39.46
C PRO A 158 -6.03 2.17 -39.66
N VAL A 159 -6.38 3.31 -40.26
CA VAL A 159 -7.70 3.58 -40.82
C VAL A 159 -8.11 2.35 -41.62
N LYS A 160 -9.15 1.63 -41.17
CA LYS A 160 -9.68 0.50 -41.93
C LYS A 160 -10.09 1.00 -43.31
N LEU A 161 -9.44 0.47 -44.34
CA LEU A 161 -9.79 0.69 -45.74
C LEU A 161 -11.27 0.32 -45.94
N GLY A 162 -11.98 1.19 -46.65
CA GLY A 162 -13.44 1.24 -46.68
C GLY A 162 -14.17 0.00 -47.15
N GLU A 163 -15.40 -0.17 -46.64
CA GLU A 163 -16.43 -0.96 -47.28
C GLU A 163 -17.36 -0.02 -48.05
N THR A 164 -17.23 0.02 -49.37
CA THR A 164 -18.24 0.61 -50.25
C THR A 164 -19.45 -0.31 -50.30
N LYS A 165 -20.53 0.01 -49.58
CA LYS A 165 -21.82 -0.66 -49.76
C LYS A 165 -22.53 -0.09 -50.98
N VAL A 166 -22.47 -0.82 -52.09
CA VAL A 166 -23.35 -0.60 -53.25
C VAL A 166 -24.69 -1.25 -52.93
N ALA A 167 -25.73 -0.44 -52.75
CA ALA A 167 -27.11 -0.92 -52.69
C ALA A 167 -27.75 -0.78 -54.08
N LEU A 168 -28.13 -1.90 -54.68
CA LEU A 168 -28.97 -1.92 -55.88
C LEU A 168 -30.41 -1.63 -55.47
N ASN A 169 -30.94 -0.48 -55.87
CA ASN A 169 -32.37 -0.19 -55.81
C ASN A 169 -33.10 -1.01 -56.89
N GLY A 170 -33.54 -2.21 -56.52
CA GLY A 170 -34.47 -3.01 -57.32
C GLY A 170 -35.92 -2.66 -57.00
N ARG A 171 -36.53 -1.82 -57.84
CA ARG A 171 -37.99 -1.74 -57.96
C ARG A 171 -38.51 -3.00 -58.65
N LYS A 172 -39.44 -3.70 -58.03
CA LYS A 172 -40.81 -3.95 -58.54
C LYS A 172 -41.67 -4.52 -57.42
#